data_AF-A0A970KSX4-F1
#
_entry.id   AF-A0A970KSX4-F1
#
_cell.length_a   1.000
_cell.length_b   1.000
_cell.length_c   1.000
_cell.angle_alpha   90.00
_cell.angle_beta   90.00
_cell.angle_gamma   90.00
#
_symmetry.space_group_name_H-M   'P 1'
#
loop_
_entity.id
_entity.type
_entity.pdbx_description
1 polymer ?
#
loop_
_entity_poly.entity_id
_entity_poly.type
_entity_poly.pdbx_seq_one_letter_code
_entity_poly.pdbx_strand_id
1 'polypeptide(L)'
;MTFAAWERVVLALAILVSAGIFGRDLAAKLRLVSAGRSDRPRTDRFGSRLWRVVREVLFHSRVVGGRPVVGLLHAVVFFGFVAFGLETTDHFLEPFGVPFLPFVLRGLVGPFHLALSVVAAAVAVAITALAFRRFVLKKISPDPKSWSSLVVAIFIVLLMLTYLNGNAAAPLWPKANWWLHAAVILVFPHLILRSKHFHLLAAP
;
A
#
# COMPACT_ATOMS: atom_id res chain seq x y z
N MET A 1 -6.95 -22.27 -2.07
CA MET A 1 -8.35 -22.69 -1.71
C MET A 1 -9.13 -23.03 -2.99
N THR A 2 -10.36 -23.56 -2.92
CA THR A 2 -11.20 -23.73 -4.14
C THR A 2 -12.22 -22.59 -4.28
N PHE A 3 -12.30 -22.03 -5.48
CA PHE A 3 -13.22 -20.94 -5.83
C PHE A 3 -14.24 -21.43 -6.85
N ALA A 4 -15.52 -21.20 -6.57
CA ALA A 4 -16.62 -21.48 -7.47
C ALA A 4 -16.59 -20.54 -8.69
N ALA A 5 -17.22 -20.93 -9.79
CA ALA A 5 -17.25 -20.11 -11.01
C ALA A 5 -17.84 -18.71 -10.76
N TRP A 6 -18.92 -18.62 -10.00
CA TRP A 6 -19.55 -17.34 -9.66
C TRP A 6 -18.64 -16.44 -8.82
N GLU A 7 -17.80 -17.01 -7.94
CA GLU A 7 -16.82 -16.25 -7.15
C GLU A 7 -15.78 -15.57 -8.03
N ARG A 8 -15.30 -16.29 -9.05
CA ARG A 8 -14.34 -15.74 -10.03
C ARG A 8 -14.97 -14.62 -10.85
N VAL A 9 -16.24 -14.76 -11.23
CA VAL A 9 -16.99 -13.72 -11.95
C VAL A 9 -17.17 -12.49 -11.07
N VAL A 10 -17.60 -12.66 -9.81
CA VAL A 10 -17.76 -11.56 -8.85
C VAL A 10 -16.43 -10.84 -8.64
N LEU A 11 -15.34 -11.58 -8.45
CA LEU A 11 -14.00 -11.02 -8.28
C LEU A 11 -13.56 -10.23 -9.52
N ALA A 12 -13.72 -10.80 -10.71
CA ALA A 12 -13.35 -10.14 -11.97
C ALA A 12 -14.12 -8.82 -12.15
N LEU A 13 -15.43 -8.83 -11.90
CA LEU A 13 -16.25 -7.62 -11.94
C LEU A 13 -15.80 -6.59 -10.89
N ALA A 14 -15.50 -7.03 -9.66
CA ALA A 14 -15.02 -6.14 -8.60
C ALA A 14 -13.66 -5.50 -8.94
N ILE A 15 -12.74 -6.25 -9.55
CA ILE A 15 -11.46 -5.74 -10.06
C ILE A 15 -11.72 -4.69 -11.15
N LEU A 16 -12.54 -5.02 -12.16
CA LEU A 16 -12.82 -4.12 -13.29
C LEU A 16 -13.50 -2.82 -12.83
N VAL A 17 -14.48 -2.91 -11.93
CA VAL A 17 -15.16 -1.75 -11.36
C VAL A 17 -14.20 -0.90 -10.54
N SER A 18 -13.43 -1.52 -9.65
CA SER A 18 -12.45 -0.79 -8.82
C SER A 18 -11.38 -0.11 -9.69
N ALA A 19 -10.79 -0.83 -10.64
CA ALA A 19 -9.78 -0.29 -11.56
C ALA A 19 -10.36 0.83 -12.44
N GLY A 20 -11.59 0.68 -12.95
CA GLY A 20 -12.27 1.68 -13.77
C GLY A 20 -12.55 2.98 -13.01
N ILE A 21 -13.08 2.88 -11.78
CA ILE A 21 -13.30 4.05 -10.91
C ILE A 21 -11.97 4.73 -10.57
N PHE A 22 -10.97 3.94 -10.16
CA PHE A 22 -9.64 4.47 -9.80
C PHE A 22 -9.00 5.18 -10.99
N GLY A 23 -9.02 4.56 -12.16
CA GLY A 23 -8.47 5.13 -13.40
C GLY A 23 -9.15 6.43 -13.79
N ARG A 24 -10.48 6.52 -13.70
CA ARG A 24 -11.23 7.76 -13.96
C ARG A 24 -10.86 8.86 -12.97
N ASP A 25 -10.86 8.56 -11.67
CA ASP A 25 -10.57 9.53 -10.61
C ASP A 25 -9.09 10.00 -10.66
N LEU A 26 -8.16 9.10 -10.98
CA LEU A 26 -6.75 9.41 -11.22
C LEU A 26 -6.58 10.29 -12.47
N ALA A 27 -7.21 9.93 -13.59
CA ALA A 27 -7.12 10.70 -14.83
C ALA A 27 -7.64 12.12 -14.65
N ALA A 28 -8.74 12.31 -13.91
CA ALA A 28 -9.25 13.64 -13.58
C ALA A 28 -8.22 14.47 -12.80
N LYS A 29 -7.58 13.88 -11.78
CA LYS A 29 -6.53 14.56 -11.00
C LYS A 29 -5.30 14.88 -11.85
N LEU A 30 -4.84 13.93 -12.66
CA LEU A 30 -3.69 14.13 -13.55
C LEU A 30 -3.96 15.24 -14.58
N ARG A 31 -5.16 15.30 -15.16
CA ARG A 31 -5.56 16.38 -16.08
C ARG A 31 -5.50 17.75 -15.41
N LEU A 32 -5.98 17.86 -14.17
CA LEU A 32 -5.90 19.11 -13.40
C LEU A 32 -4.46 19.52 -13.11
N VAL A 33 -3.61 18.58 -12.71
CA VAL A 33 -2.18 18.83 -12.44
C VAL A 33 -1.44 19.23 -13.72
N SER A 34 -1.70 18.55 -14.84
CA SER A 34 -1.07 18.86 -16.14
C SER A 34 -1.54 20.17 -16.75
N ALA A 35 -2.76 20.64 -16.41
CA ALA A 35 -3.27 21.93 -16.84
C ALA A 35 -2.67 23.11 -16.04
N GLY A 36 -2.01 22.83 -14.90
CA GLY A 36 -1.24 23.83 -14.18
C GLY A 36 -0.08 24.36 -15.01
N ARG A 37 0.28 25.64 -14.83
CA ARG A 37 1.44 26.21 -15.53
C ARG A 37 2.69 25.39 -15.22
N SER A 38 3.41 25.00 -16.27
CA SER A 38 4.71 24.37 -16.10
C SER A 38 5.65 25.35 -15.39
N ASP A 39 6.17 24.94 -14.24
CA ASP A 39 7.33 25.58 -13.64
C ASP A 39 8.58 25.45 -14.53
N ARG A 40 9.71 25.99 -14.04
CA ARG A 40 11.07 25.86 -14.61
C ARG A 40 11.32 24.50 -15.31
N PRO A 41 12.18 24.44 -16.35
CA PRO A 41 12.49 23.20 -17.07
C PRO A 41 12.79 22.05 -16.10
N ARG A 42 12.03 20.95 -16.19
CA ARG A 42 12.16 19.79 -15.29
C ARG A 42 13.14 18.72 -15.80
N THR A 43 13.64 18.88 -17.02
CA THR A 43 14.63 18.01 -17.67
C THR A 43 16.07 18.47 -17.48
N ASP A 44 16.31 19.63 -16.84
CA ASP A 44 17.66 20.08 -16.52
C ASP A 44 18.31 19.19 -15.44
N ARG A 45 19.61 18.94 -15.58
CA ARG A 45 20.42 18.22 -14.56
C ARG A 45 19.81 16.88 -14.11
N PHE A 46 19.31 16.10 -15.08
CA PHE A 46 18.64 14.81 -14.89
C PHE A 46 19.34 13.91 -13.87
N GLY A 47 20.66 13.72 -13.98
CA GLY A 47 21.42 12.87 -13.05
C GLY A 47 21.35 13.32 -11.59
N SER A 48 21.50 14.63 -11.32
CA SER A 48 21.41 15.17 -9.95
C SER A 48 20.00 15.06 -9.36
N ARG A 49 18.97 15.20 -10.20
CA ARG A 49 17.56 15.04 -9.81
C ARG A 49 17.23 13.57 -9.55
N LEU A 50 17.71 12.67 -10.40
CA LEU A 50 17.56 11.23 -10.21
C LEU A 50 18.24 10.76 -8.91
N TRP A 51 19.47 11.21 -8.65
CA TRP A 51 20.16 10.90 -7.40
C TRP A 51 19.41 11.46 -6.18
N ARG A 52 18.81 12.65 -6.30
CA ARG A 52 17.92 13.18 -5.26
C ARG A 52 16.73 12.26 -5.00
N VAL A 53 16.07 11.75 -6.05
CA VAL A 53 14.96 10.78 -5.91
C VAL A 53 15.45 9.52 -5.20
N VAL A 54 16.56 8.92 -5.63
CA VAL A 54 17.13 7.73 -4.98
C VAL A 54 17.41 7.99 -3.49
N ARG A 55 18.09 9.09 -3.16
CA ARG A 55 18.46 9.44 -1.79
C ARG A 55 17.24 9.76 -0.91
N GLU A 56 16.25 10.47 -1.45
CA GLU A 56 15.12 10.97 -0.66
C GLU A 56 13.97 9.96 -0.58
N VAL A 57 13.75 9.14 -1.62
CA VAL A 57 12.69 8.13 -1.68
C VAL A 57 13.19 6.76 -1.22
N LEU A 58 14.27 6.23 -1.82
CA LEU A 58 14.77 4.91 -1.41
C LEU A 58 15.44 4.98 -0.03
N PHE A 59 16.36 5.91 0.17
CA PHE A 59 17.08 6.01 1.46
C PHE A 59 16.36 6.84 2.52
N HIS A 60 15.17 7.39 2.23
CA HIS A 60 14.37 8.18 3.19
C HIS A 60 15.14 9.33 3.87
N SER A 61 16.23 9.82 3.25
CA SER A 61 17.23 10.64 3.93
C SER A 61 16.66 11.94 4.51
N ARG A 62 15.67 12.53 3.82
CA ARG A 62 14.97 13.76 4.25
C ARG A 62 14.16 13.54 5.53
N VAL A 63 13.40 12.45 5.59
CA VAL A 63 12.45 12.21 6.69
C VAL A 63 13.21 11.74 7.93
N VAL A 64 14.19 10.84 7.74
CA VAL A 64 15.03 10.32 8.83
C VAL A 64 15.91 11.43 9.42
N GLY A 65 16.48 12.32 8.58
CA GLY A 65 17.35 13.40 9.04
C GLY A 65 16.68 14.42 9.98
N GLY A 66 15.38 14.66 9.85
CA GLY A 66 14.64 15.57 10.73
C GLY A 66 13.99 14.90 11.94
N ARG A 67 13.52 13.65 11.79
CA ARG A 67 12.78 12.91 12.83
C ARG A 67 13.09 11.42 12.71
N PRO A 68 14.21 10.92 13.27
CA PRO A 68 14.76 9.60 12.95
C PRO A 68 13.77 8.46 13.22
N VAL A 69 13.12 8.45 14.38
CA VAL A 69 12.14 7.41 14.74
C VAL A 69 10.93 7.42 13.81
N VAL A 70 10.35 8.60 13.54
CA VAL A 70 9.17 8.71 12.66
C VAL A 70 9.54 8.35 11.22
N GLY A 71 10.73 8.77 10.76
CA GLY A 71 11.24 8.44 9.44
C GLY A 71 11.47 6.94 9.27
N LEU A 72 12.02 6.26 10.28
CA LEU A 72 12.19 4.80 10.26
C LEU A 72 10.85 4.07 10.20
N LEU A 73 9.89 4.43 11.06
CA LEU A 73 8.55 3.82 11.04
C LEU A 73 7.86 4.04 9.68
N HIS A 74 8.04 5.22 9.07
CA HIS A 74 7.51 5.48 7.73
C HIS A 74 8.19 4.63 6.65
N ALA A 75 9.51 4.48 6.72
CA ALA A 75 10.26 3.63 5.80
C ALA A 75 9.80 2.16 5.88
N VAL A 76 9.57 1.64 7.09
CA VAL A 76 9.02 0.28 7.28
C VAL A 76 7.67 0.14 6.58
N VAL A 77 6.76 1.10 6.77
CA VAL A 77 5.45 1.08 6.09
C VAL A 77 5.60 1.14 4.57
N PHE A 78 6.43 2.05 4.05
CA PHE A 78 6.66 2.23 2.62
C PHE A 78 7.23 0.96 1.96
N PHE A 79 8.33 0.44 2.48
CA PHE A 79 8.97 -0.75 1.92
C PHE A 79 8.12 -2.00 2.12
N GLY A 80 7.32 -2.04 3.19
CA GLY A 80 6.26 -3.02 3.36
C GLY A 80 5.31 -3.05 2.17
N PHE A 81 4.71 -1.92 1.80
CA PHE A 81 3.83 -1.85 0.63
C PHE A 81 4.49 -2.27 -0.67
N VAL A 82 5.76 -1.89 -0.88
CA VAL A 82 6.52 -2.31 -2.06
C VAL A 82 6.68 -3.84 -2.09
N ALA A 83 7.05 -4.45 -0.97
CA ALA A 83 7.21 -5.91 -0.87
C ALA A 83 5.87 -6.64 -1.09
N PHE A 84 4.77 -6.11 -0.56
CA PHE A 84 3.42 -6.65 -0.74
C PHE A 84 2.87 -6.54 -2.17
N GLY A 85 3.52 -5.81 -3.07
CA GLY A 85 3.06 -5.69 -4.46
C GLY A 85 3.02 -7.01 -5.21
N LEU A 86 4.03 -7.87 -5.02
CA LEU A 86 4.08 -9.20 -5.64
C LEU A 86 3.00 -10.13 -5.05
N GLU A 87 2.87 -10.13 -3.72
CA GLU A 87 1.85 -10.91 -3.01
C GLU A 87 0.43 -10.51 -3.43
N THR A 88 0.16 -9.21 -3.52
CA THR A 88 -1.13 -8.70 -3.97
C THR A 88 -1.46 -9.18 -5.38
N THR A 89 -0.46 -9.25 -6.25
CA THR A 89 -0.64 -9.75 -7.61
C THR A 89 -1.02 -11.23 -7.61
N ASP A 90 -0.33 -12.05 -6.81
CA ASP A 90 -0.64 -13.48 -6.67
C ASP A 90 -2.01 -13.70 -6.04
N HIS A 91 -2.36 -12.93 -5.00
CA HIS A 91 -3.66 -13.00 -4.32
C HIS A 91 -4.81 -12.87 -5.30
N PHE A 92 -4.75 -11.92 -6.26
CA PHE A 92 -5.81 -11.76 -7.27
C PHE A 92 -5.73 -12.76 -8.43
N LEU A 93 -4.60 -13.42 -8.64
CA LEU A 93 -4.39 -14.40 -9.72
C LEU A 93 -4.71 -15.85 -9.28
N GLU A 94 -4.58 -16.17 -7.99
CA GLU A 94 -4.87 -17.48 -7.40
C GLU A 94 -6.26 -18.01 -7.81
N PRO A 95 -7.37 -17.24 -7.73
CA PRO A 95 -8.71 -17.74 -8.06
C PRO A 95 -8.90 -18.11 -9.54
N PHE A 96 -8.05 -17.56 -10.41
CA PHE A 96 -8.04 -17.85 -11.85
C PHE A 96 -7.08 -18.97 -12.22
N GLY A 97 -6.37 -19.55 -11.24
CA GLY A 97 -5.42 -20.64 -11.45
C GLY A 97 -4.12 -20.20 -12.12
N VAL A 98 -3.74 -18.92 -11.99
CA VAL A 98 -2.49 -18.38 -12.54
C VAL A 98 -1.43 -18.37 -11.43
N PRO A 99 -0.40 -19.25 -11.48
CA PRO A 99 0.59 -19.38 -10.41
C PRO A 99 1.72 -18.33 -10.54
N PHE A 100 1.42 -17.08 -10.21
CA PHE A 100 2.34 -15.95 -10.42
C PHE A 100 3.60 -16.01 -9.54
N LEU A 101 3.47 -16.14 -8.22
CA LEU A 101 4.62 -16.23 -7.32
C LEU A 101 5.47 -17.47 -7.58
N PRO A 102 4.91 -18.69 -7.79
CA PRO A 102 5.69 -19.85 -8.20
C PRO A 102 6.45 -19.62 -9.52
N PHE A 103 5.87 -18.89 -10.48
CA PHE A 103 6.55 -18.54 -11.73
C PHE A 103 7.73 -17.57 -11.51
N VAL A 104 7.52 -16.50 -10.72
CA VAL A 104 8.52 -15.44 -10.50
C VAL A 104 9.63 -15.88 -9.53
N LEU A 105 9.27 -16.52 -8.42
CA LEU A 105 10.17 -16.84 -7.30
C LEU A 105 10.63 -18.30 -7.28
N ARG A 106 9.99 -19.19 -8.06
CA ARG A 106 10.32 -20.62 -8.14
C ARG A 106 10.30 -21.26 -6.73
N GLY A 107 11.38 -21.90 -6.30
CA GLY A 107 11.49 -22.54 -4.99
C GLY A 107 11.56 -21.57 -3.79
N LEU A 108 11.54 -20.26 -4.01
CA LEU A 108 11.68 -19.25 -2.95
C LEU A 108 10.34 -18.73 -2.40
N VAL A 109 9.21 -19.29 -2.83
CA VAL A 109 7.87 -18.88 -2.37
C VAL A 109 7.70 -19.02 -0.85
N GLY A 110 8.11 -20.15 -0.26
CA GLY A 110 8.03 -20.36 1.20
C GLY A 110 8.85 -19.33 1.99
N PRO A 111 10.16 -19.18 1.73
CA PRO A 111 10.98 -18.13 2.34
C PRO A 111 10.43 -16.71 2.13
N PHE A 112 9.85 -16.44 0.97
CA PHE A 112 9.21 -15.15 0.67
C PHE A 112 8.00 -14.87 1.58
N HIS A 113 7.08 -15.82 1.73
CA HIS A 113 5.93 -15.65 2.63
C HIS A 113 6.34 -15.51 4.10
N LEU A 114 7.40 -16.21 4.53
CA LEU A 114 7.96 -16.04 5.88
C LEU A 114 8.52 -14.63 6.07
N ALA A 115 9.32 -14.14 5.11
CA ALA A 115 9.83 -12.78 5.14
C ALA A 115 8.69 -11.75 5.15
N LEU A 116 7.68 -11.93 4.31
CA LEU A 116 6.51 -11.06 4.28
C LEU A 116 5.69 -11.11 5.57
N SER A 117 5.65 -12.24 6.29
CA SER A 117 4.98 -12.32 7.59
C SER A 117 5.69 -11.46 8.64
N VAL A 118 7.04 -11.46 8.65
CA VAL A 118 7.83 -10.56 9.49
C VAL A 118 7.59 -9.09 9.09
N VAL A 119 7.57 -8.80 7.79
CA VAL A 119 7.28 -7.45 7.27
C VAL A 119 5.87 -7.01 7.66
N ALA A 120 4.85 -7.86 7.54
CA ALA A 120 3.48 -7.54 7.94
C ALA A 120 3.39 -7.16 9.41
N ALA A 121 4.02 -7.95 10.28
CA ALA A 121 4.06 -7.65 11.71
C ALA A 121 4.75 -6.31 11.97
N ALA A 122 5.90 -6.06 11.33
CA ALA A 122 6.62 -4.80 11.46
C ALA A 122 5.80 -3.59 10.96
N VAL A 123 5.10 -3.71 9.83
CA VAL A 123 4.22 -2.68 9.29
C VAL A 123 3.04 -2.42 10.22
N ALA A 124 2.39 -3.47 10.75
CA ALA A 124 1.27 -3.34 11.68
C ALA A 124 1.69 -2.60 12.95
N VAL A 125 2.85 -2.94 13.53
CA VAL A 125 3.42 -2.22 14.68
C VAL A 125 3.75 -0.78 14.30
N ALA A 126 4.41 -0.56 13.16
CA ALA A 126 4.84 0.77 12.74
C ALA A 126 3.67 1.72 12.49
N ILE A 127 2.64 1.28 11.78
CA ILE A 127 1.46 2.12 11.52
C ILE A 127 0.66 2.37 12.81
N THR A 128 0.58 1.39 13.71
CA THR A 128 -0.07 1.56 15.02
C THR A 128 0.68 2.58 15.87
N ALA A 129 2.01 2.50 15.91
CA ALA A 129 2.85 3.47 16.63
C ALA A 129 2.71 4.89 16.05
N LEU A 130 2.70 5.02 14.72
CA LEU A 130 2.49 6.31 14.04
C LEU A 130 1.09 6.88 14.32
N ALA A 131 0.04 6.04 14.28
CA ALA A 131 -1.32 6.43 14.59
C ALA A 131 -1.48 6.83 16.06
N PHE A 132 -0.99 6.02 17.00
CA PHE A 132 -1.02 6.30 18.43
C PHE A 132 -0.31 7.62 18.75
N ARG A 133 0.89 7.83 18.21
CA ARG A 133 1.61 9.09 18.35
C ARG A 133 0.79 10.29 17.84
N ARG A 134 0.10 10.13 16.73
CA ARG A 134 -0.67 11.20 16.10
C ARG A 134 -1.98 11.52 16.82
N PHE A 135 -2.74 10.51 17.25
CA PHE A 135 -4.07 10.70 17.80
C PHE A 135 -4.07 10.84 19.32
N VAL A 136 -3.14 10.19 20.02
CA VAL A 136 -3.08 10.16 21.49
C VAL A 136 -1.98 11.07 22.02
N LEU A 137 -0.71 10.85 21.64
CA LEU A 137 0.42 11.56 22.26
C LEU A 137 0.48 13.05 21.87
N LYS A 138 0.24 13.37 20.60
CA LYS A 138 0.36 14.74 20.11
C LYS A 138 -0.97 15.49 20.25
N LYS A 139 -1.07 16.31 21.31
CA LYS A 139 -2.26 17.13 21.62
C LYS A 139 -2.42 18.32 20.67
N ILE A 140 -1.32 19.01 20.33
CA ILE A 140 -1.31 20.16 19.43
C ILE A 140 -0.59 19.77 18.14
N SER A 141 -1.34 19.77 17.04
CA SER A 141 -0.84 19.55 15.68
C SER A 141 -1.16 20.79 14.84
N PRO A 142 -0.22 21.31 14.03
CA PRO A 142 -0.48 22.42 13.11
C PRO A 142 -1.60 22.10 12.10
N ASP A 143 -1.77 20.82 11.80
CA ASP A 143 -2.75 20.28 10.86
C ASP A 143 -3.87 19.59 11.65
N PRO A 144 -5.17 19.87 11.42
CA PRO A 144 -6.26 19.23 12.14
C PRO A 144 -6.20 17.70 11.99
N LYS A 145 -6.62 16.99 13.05
CA LYS A 145 -6.65 15.52 13.06
C LYS A 145 -7.64 15.02 12.00
N SER A 146 -7.15 14.71 10.81
CA SER A 146 -8.02 14.21 9.73
C SER A 146 -8.51 12.79 10.00
N TRP A 147 -9.83 12.61 9.92
CA TRP A 147 -10.51 11.32 10.03
C TRP A 147 -10.03 10.34 8.96
N SER A 148 -9.78 10.83 7.74
CA SER A 148 -9.24 10.04 6.64
C SER A 148 -7.90 9.35 6.97
N SER A 149 -7.10 9.93 7.87
CA SER A 149 -5.83 9.31 8.27
C SER A 149 -6.02 8.15 9.25
N LEU A 150 -7.07 8.21 10.08
CA LEU A 150 -7.42 7.10 10.97
C LEU A 150 -7.94 5.93 10.14
N VAL A 151 -8.82 6.19 9.16
CA VAL A 151 -9.33 5.16 8.23
C VAL A 151 -8.19 4.47 7.52
N VAL A 152 -7.26 5.24 6.95
CA VAL A 152 -6.10 4.67 6.26
C VAL A 152 -5.32 3.78 7.23
N ALA A 153 -4.98 4.25 8.43
CA ALA A 153 -4.27 3.42 9.41
C ALA A 153 -5.01 2.11 9.76
N ILE A 154 -6.34 2.17 9.95
CA ILE A 154 -7.17 0.99 10.19
C ILE A 154 -7.10 0.02 9.01
N PHE A 155 -7.21 0.51 7.78
CA PHE A 155 -7.12 -0.33 6.58
C PHE A 155 -5.75 -1.01 6.46
N ILE A 156 -4.67 -0.29 6.76
CA ILE A 156 -3.31 -0.87 6.74
C ILE A 156 -3.19 -1.97 7.79
N VAL A 157 -3.60 -1.72 9.03
CA VAL A 157 -3.60 -2.76 10.08
C VAL A 157 -4.44 -3.96 9.65
N LEU A 158 -5.63 -3.73 9.11
CA LEU A 158 -6.51 -4.80 8.65
C LEU A 158 -5.89 -5.63 7.53
N LEU A 159 -5.20 -5.01 6.56
CA LEU A 159 -4.44 -5.73 5.52
C LEU A 159 -3.36 -6.62 6.13
N MET A 160 -2.59 -6.11 7.10
CA MET A 160 -1.52 -6.89 7.72
C MET A 160 -2.07 -8.06 8.54
N LEU A 161 -3.13 -7.84 9.32
CA LEU A 161 -3.75 -8.89 10.13
C LEU A 161 -4.38 -9.98 9.26
N THR A 162 -5.08 -9.60 8.19
CA THR A 162 -5.69 -10.57 7.28
C THR A 162 -4.64 -11.36 6.48
N TYR A 163 -3.52 -10.74 6.10
CA TYR A 163 -2.38 -11.45 5.51
C TYR A 163 -1.75 -12.47 6.49
N LEU A 164 -1.46 -12.03 7.73
CA LEU A 164 -0.87 -12.89 8.77
C LEU A 164 -1.78 -14.07 9.10
N ASN A 165 -3.09 -13.84 9.21
CA ASN A 165 -4.06 -14.91 9.40
C ASN A 165 -4.07 -15.88 8.21
N GLY A 166 -4.02 -15.37 6.97
CA GLY A 166 -3.98 -16.20 5.75
C GLY A 166 -2.74 -17.10 5.65
N ASN A 167 -1.61 -16.66 6.21
CA ASN A 167 -0.34 -17.40 6.21
C ASN A 167 -0.08 -18.20 7.51
N ALA A 168 -1.02 -18.19 8.46
CA ALA A 168 -0.89 -18.98 9.68
C ALA A 168 -1.04 -20.48 9.39
N ALA A 169 -0.47 -21.33 10.26
CA ALA A 169 -0.65 -22.79 10.16
C ALA A 169 -2.11 -23.23 10.32
N ALA A 170 -2.90 -22.46 11.09
CA ALA A 170 -4.32 -22.68 11.32
C ALA A 170 -5.10 -21.36 11.10
N PRO A 171 -5.39 -21.00 9.84
CA PRO A 171 -6.07 -19.76 9.50
C PRO A 171 -7.52 -19.74 10.01
N LEU A 172 -7.93 -18.63 10.63
CA LEU A 172 -9.32 -18.41 11.05
C LEU A 172 -10.17 -18.02 9.84
N TRP A 173 -11.27 -18.75 9.62
CA TRP A 173 -12.22 -18.57 8.52
C TRP A 173 -11.56 -18.23 7.18
N PRO A 174 -10.77 -19.16 6.61
CA PRO A 174 -9.79 -18.84 5.58
C PRO A 174 -10.40 -18.16 4.35
N LYS A 175 -11.57 -18.64 3.92
CA LYS A 175 -12.32 -18.09 2.79
C LYS A 175 -12.86 -16.68 3.04
N ALA A 176 -13.40 -16.43 4.24
CA ALA A 176 -13.89 -15.11 4.61
C ALA A 176 -12.73 -14.11 4.77
N ASN A 177 -11.62 -14.54 5.36
CA ASN A 177 -10.40 -13.74 5.48
C ASN A 177 -9.84 -13.36 4.10
N TRP A 178 -9.79 -14.30 3.16
CA TRP A 178 -9.34 -14.06 1.79
C TRP A 178 -10.18 -12.98 1.09
N TRP A 179 -11.52 -13.09 1.18
CA TRP A 179 -12.44 -12.12 0.60
C TRP A 179 -12.38 -10.75 1.28
N LEU A 180 -12.22 -10.72 2.60
CA LEU A 180 -12.01 -9.49 3.35
C LEU A 180 -10.71 -8.80 2.90
N HIS A 181 -9.60 -9.54 2.81
CA HIS A 181 -8.33 -9.02 2.33
C HIS A 181 -8.47 -8.42 0.92
N ALA A 182 -9.07 -9.18 -0.01
CA ALA A 182 -9.33 -8.71 -1.38
C ALA A 182 -10.19 -7.44 -1.41
N ALA A 183 -11.28 -7.39 -0.65
CA ALA A 183 -12.15 -6.22 -0.58
C ALA A 183 -11.41 -4.98 -0.06
N VAL A 184 -10.57 -5.15 0.97
CA VAL A 184 -9.76 -4.05 1.52
C VAL A 184 -8.77 -3.55 0.47
N ILE A 185 -8.08 -4.45 -0.26
CA ILE A 185 -7.17 -4.05 -1.35
C ILE A 185 -7.94 -3.31 -2.45
N LEU A 186 -9.12 -3.78 -2.84
CA LEU A 186 -9.91 -3.13 -3.90
C LEU A 186 -10.39 -1.73 -3.50
N VAL A 187 -10.61 -1.46 -2.21
CA VAL A 187 -11.08 -0.15 -1.72
C VAL A 187 -9.93 0.80 -1.39
N PHE A 188 -8.80 0.28 -0.91
CA PHE A 188 -7.70 1.08 -0.36
C PHE A 188 -7.11 2.14 -1.32
N PRO A 189 -6.86 1.88 -2.62
CA PRO A 189 -6.34 2.87 -3.56
C PRO A 189 -7.23 4.11 -3.71
N HIS A 190 -8.55 3.94 -3.63
CA HIS A 190 -9.52 5.04 -3.69
C HIS A 190 -9.41 5.96 -2.49
N LEU A 191 -9.16 5.39 -1.31
CA LEU A 191 -8.90 6.15 -0.09
C LEU A 191 -7.60 6.95 -0.21
N ILE A 192 -6.55 6.40 -0.81
CA ILE A 192 -5.29 7.12 -1.04
C ILE A 192 -5.54 8.31 -1.97
N LEU A 193 -6.23 8.10 -3.10
CA LEU A 193 -6.52 9.17 -4.07
C LEU A 193 -7.31 10.32 -3.45
N ARG A 194 -8.32 10.03 -2.62
CA ARG A 194 -9.23 11.04 -2.05
C ARG A 194 -8.72 11.65 -0.75
N SER A 195 -7.73 11.03 -0.11
CA SER A 195 -7.13 11.53 1.12
C SER A 195 -5.94 12.45 0.83
N LYS A 196 -5.43 13.06 1.90
CA LYS A 196 -4.22 13.86 1.83
C LYS A 196 -2.99 13.09 1.37
N HIS A 197 -3.05 11.76 1.27
CA HIS A 197 -1.97 10.88 0.83
C HIS A 197 -1.77 10.84 -0.69
N PHE A 198 -2.58 11.58 -1.48
CA PHE A 198 -2.32 11.77 -2.92
C PHE A 198 -0.91 12.31 -3.23
N HIS A 199 -0.27 13.02 -2.28
CA HIS A 199 1.13 13.45 -2.42
C HIS A 199 2.11 12.30 -2.65
N LEU A 200 1.75 11.04 -2.34
CA LEU A 200 2.54 9.86 -2.69
C LEU A 200 2.65 9.64 -4.21
N LEU A 201 1.64 10.05 -4.99
CA LEU A 201 1.60 9.88 -6.44
C LEU A 201 2.11 11.11 -7.20
N ALA A 202 2.10 12.28 -6.56
CA ALA A 202 2.36 13.57 -7.20
C ALA A 202 3.42 14.38 -6.45
N ALA A 203 4.42 13.71 -5.86
CA ALA A 203 5.48 14.36 -5.09
C ALA A 203 6.06 15.57 -5.87
N PRO A 204 6.14 16.77 -5.27
CA PRO A 204 6.65 17.97 -5.93
C PRO A 204 8.15 17.91 -6.26
#